data_AF-A0A2W1BCN0-F1
#
_entry.id   AF-A0A2W1BCN0-F1
#
_cell.length_a   1.000
_cell.length_b   1.000
_cell.length_c   1.000
_cell.angle_alpha   90.00
_cell.angle_beta   90.00
_cell.angle_gamma   90.00
#
_symmetry.space_group_name_H-M   'P 1'
#
loop_
_entity.id
_entity.type
_entity.pdbx_description
1 polymer ?
#
loop_
_entity_poly.entity_id
_entity_poly.type
_entity_poly.pdbx_seq_one_letter_code
_entity_poly.pdbx_strand_id
1 'polypeptide(L)'
;MFLIDPVVPTEEQPGVVPVEAYRTAKEMISLVQQDRTRYLSLWANGVAEVNEVTHATRAPVLWVNSIADFRGPPQVSEAVYSHIFDQELSIKKDAQIAKLINLSQSWSKLDLNSRRDVLNGVLDIVIEKYDPSSFTKDVKYALTDCTMKSFFDVGQDYVCMGISQALGILGVYYEGNAITLENMKSLLRGNALILYDRRANNVSLEEFENAGVPYIYVGKHEEGDFKVIRSSLSDTRTRVVWSNMGTIFAN
;
A
#
# COMPACT_ATOMS: atom_id res chain seq x y z
N MET A 1 -29.54 10.18 -2.20
CA MET A 1 -28.51 9.20 -2.57
C MET A 1 -28.34 8.27 -1.36
N PHE A 2 -28.08 6.99 -1.58
CA PHE A 2 -28.13 5.97 -0.52
C PHE A 2 -26.80 5.21 -0.48
N LEU A 3 -26.29 4.92 0.71
CA LEU A 3 -25.19 3.98 0.93
C LEU A 3 -25.75 2.58 1.21
N ILE A 4 -25.10 1.55 0.69
CA ILE A 4 -25.48 0.13 0.82
C ILE A 4 -24.24 -0.63 1.32
N ASP A 5 -24.29 -1.17 2.55
CA ASP A 5 -23.22 -2.03 3.10
C ASP A 5 -23.62 -3.51 3.02
N PRO A 6 -22.88 -4.39 2.32
CA PRO A 6 -23.22 -5.80 2.28
C PRO A 6 -22.78 -6.52 3.57
N VAL A 7 -23.74 -6.93 4.41
CA VAL A 7 -23.47 -7.87 5.51
C VAL A 7 -23.43 -9.31 4.98
N VAL A 8 -22.38 -10.06 5.33
CA VAL A 8 -22.27 -11.49 5.01
C VAL A 8 -23.40 -12.24 5.72
N PRO A 9 -24.31 -12.90 4.98
CA PRO A 9 -25.36 -13.70 5.61
C PRO A 9 -24.72 -14.92 6.27
N THR A 10 -25.07 -15.15 7.54
CA THR A 10 -24.85 -16.43 8.22
C THR A 10 -26.18 -17.15 8.31
N GLU A 11 -26.19 -18.48 8.43
CA GLU A 11 -27.45 -19.27 8.53
C GLU A 11 -28.35 -18.81 9.69
N GLU A 12 -27.81 -18.09 10.67
CA GLU A 12 -28.50 -17.60 11.86
C GLU A 12 -28.92 -16.12 11.79
N GLN A 13 -28.41 -15.34 10.83
CA GLN A 13 -28.77 -13.92 10.69
C GLN A 13 -28.97 -13.56 9.21
N PRO A 14 -30.20 -13.19 8.79
CA PRO A 14 -30.43 -12.69 7.44
C PRO A 14 -29.56 -11.45 7.23
N GLY A 15 -28.79 -11.43 6.14
CA GLY A 15 -27.92 -10.30 5.80
C GLY A 15 -28.74 -9.01 5.75
N VAL A 16 -28.46 -8.10 6.67
CA VAL A 16 -29.08 -6.77 6.70
C VAL A 16 -28.24 -5.86 5.82
N VAL A 17 -28.88 -5.16 4.89
CA VAL A 17 -28.23 -4.11 4.12
C VAL A 17 -28.65 -2.79 4.75
N PRO A 18 -27.79 -2.12 5.56
CA PRO A 18 -28.12 -0.80 6.06
C PRO A 18 -28.20 0.17 4.88
N VAL A 19 -29.25 1.00 4.91
CA VAL A 19 -29.49 2.04 3.93
C VAL A 19 -29.41 3.37 4.64
N GLU A 20 -28.38 4.14 4.34
CA GLU A 20 -28.16 5.44 4.95
C GLU A 20 -28.41 6.57 3.96
N ALA A 21 -29.19 7.55 4.38
CA ALA A 21 -29.45 8.77 3.62
C ALA A 21 -28.47 9.88 4.06
N TYR A 22 -27.87 10.55 3.08
CA TYR A 22 -27.02 11.71 3.28
C TYR A 22 -27.46 12.88 2.40
N ARG A 23 -27.07 14.09 2.79
CA ARG A 23 -27.41 15.35 2.11
C ARG A 23 -26.25 15.94 1.33
N THR A 24 -25.01 15.68 1.76
CA THR A 24 -23.80 16.23 1.12
C THR A 24 -22.73 15.17 0.86
N ALA A 25 -21.83 15.43 -0.11
CA ALA A 25 -20.68 14.57 -0.38
C ALA A 25 -19.80 14.37 0.87
N LYS A 26 -19.61 15.43 1.67
CA LYS A 26 -18.85 15.37 2.93
C LYS A 26 -19.46 14.44 3.96
N GLU A 27 -20.79 14.45 4.10
CA GLU A 27 -21.49 13.51 4.98
C GLU A 27 -21.27 12.08 4.53
N MET A 28 -21.45 11.78 3.24
CA MET A 28 -21.21 10.43 2.71
C MET A 28 -19.74 9.99 2.88
N ILE A 29 -18.78 10.87 2.59
CA ILE A 29 -17.36 10.60 2.81
C ILE A 29 -17.10 10.25 4.29
N SER A 30 -17.71 10.98 5.22
CA SER A 30 -17.58 10.69 6.66
C SER A 30 -18.14 9.30 7.00
N LEU A 31 -19.29 8.91 6.44
CA LEU A 31 -19.88 7.58 6.66
C LEU A 31 -18.95 6.49 6.13
N VAL A 32 -18.54 6.58 4.86
CA VAL A 32 -17.64 5.61 4.22
C VAL A 32 -16.31 5.45 4.97
N GLN A 33 -15.78 6.54 5.54
CA GLN A 33 -14.52 6.54 6.28
C GLN A 33 -14.65 5.90 7.68
N GLN A 34 -15.81 5.99 8.34
CA GLN A 34 -16.04 5.39 9.65
C GLN A 34 -16.03 3.85 9.57
N ASP A 35 -16.64 3.29 8.52
CA ASP A 35 -16.85 1.84 8.39
C ASP A 35 -15.64 1.08 7.80
N ARG A 36 -14.51 1.76 7.56
CA ARG A 36 -13.32 1.16 6.92
C ARG A 36 -13.67 0.43 5.60
N THR A 37 -14.58 1.02 4.84
CA THR A 37 -15.11 0.49 3.57
C THR A 37 -13.99 -0.02 2.64
N ARG A 38 -14.03 -1.31 2.30
CA ARG A 38 -13.03 -1.96 1.41
C ARG A 38 -13.38 -1.85 -0.06
N TYR A 39 -14.67 -1.73 -0.37
CA TYR A 39 -15.21 -1.71 -1.72
C TYR A 39 -16.33 -0.69 -1.75
N LEU A 40 -16.30 0.24 -2.70
CA LEU A 40 -17.34 1.26 -2.83
C LEU A 40 -17.89 1.26 -4.25
N SER A 41 -19.20 1.12 -4.39
CA SER A 41 -19.93 1.38 -5.64
C SER A 41 -20.65 2.72 -5.49
N LEU A 42 -20.19 3.73 -6.23
CA LEU A 42 -20.67 5.10 -6.21
C LEU A 42 -21.60 5.34 -7.39
N TRP A 43 -22.86 5.68 -7.13
CA TRP A 43 -23.85 6.01 -8.15
C TRP A 43 -24.16 7.50 -8.10
N ALA A 44 -23.54 8.27 -9.00
CA ALA A 44 -23.61 9.72 -9.01
C ALA A 44 -23.69 10.27 -10.44
N ASN A 45 -24.44 11.37 -10.61
CA ASN A 45 -24.63 12.03 -11.91
C ASN A 45 -23.68 13.21 -12.13
N GLY A 46 -22.98 13.69 -11.10
CA GLY A 46 -22.03 14.80 -11.19
C GLY A 46 -20.57 14.36 -11.16
N VAL A 47 -19.79 14.75 -12.18
CA VAL A 47 -18.33 14.49 -12.22
C VAL A 47 -17.60 15.15 -11.04
N ALA A 48 -18.04 16.33 -10.61
CA ALA A 48 -17.46 17.02 -9.46
C ALA A 48 -17.62 16.21 -8.16
N GLU A 49 -18.81 15.65 -7.93
CA GLU A 49 -19.08 14.79 -6.78
C GLU A 49 -18.25 13.51 -6.87
N VAL A 50 -18.23 12.84 -8.03
CA VAL A 50 -17.39 11.65 -8.23
C VAL A 50 -15.93 11.94 -7.93
N ASN A 51 -15.38 13.05 -8.42
CA ASN A 51 -13.99 13.43 -8.16
C ASN A 51 -13.75 13.69 -6.67
N GLU A 52 -14.63 14.46 -6.01
CA GLU A 52 -14.53 14.74 -4.58
C GLU A 52 -14.49 13.44 -3.76
N VAL A 53 -15.43 12.53 -4.03
CA VAL A 53 -15.55 11.25 -3.34
C VAL A 53 -14.38 10.32 -3.66
N THR A 54 -13.97 10.25 -4.93
CA THR A 54 -12.83 9.43 -5.35
C THR A 54 -11.55 9.91 -4.67
N HIS A 55 -11.32 11.20 -4.54
CA HIS A 55 -10.11 11.69 -3.87
C HIS A 55 -10.17 11.56 -2.33
N ALA A 56 -11.35 11.72 -1.73
CA ALA A 56 -11.49 11.74 -0.29
C ALA A 56 -11.68 10.36 0.35
N THR A 57 -12.23 9.40 -0.37
CA THR A 57 -12.44 8.04 0.16
C THR A 57 -11.12 7.28 0.21
N ARG A 58 -10.98 6.43 1.24
CA ARG A 58 -9.86 5.50 1.37
C ARG A 58 -10.18 4.11 0.83
N ALA A 59 -11.35 3.96 0.20
CA ALA A 59 -11.78 2.71 -0.42
C ALA A 59 -10.74 2.29 -1.48
N PRO A 60 -10.15 1.10 -1.32
CA PRO A 60 -9.18 0.57 -2.26
C PRO A 60 -9.74 0.31 -3.65
N VAL A 61 -10.99 -0.13 -3.74
CA VAL A 61 -11.66 -0.37 -5.01
C VAL A 61 -12.93 0.48 -5.05
N LEU A 62 -13.02 1.31 -6.08
CA LEU A 62 -14.14 2.21 -6.32
C LEU A 62 -14.71 1.93 -7.71
N TRP A 63 -15.99 1.58 -7.79
CA TRP A 63 -16.75 1.55 -9.04
C TRP A 63 -17.66 2.76 -9.10
N VAL A 64 -17.58 3.53 -10.17
CA VAL A 64 -18.46 4.68 -10.43
C VAL A 64 -19.48 4.25 -11.47
N ASN A 65 -20.76 4.42 -11.12
CA ASN A 65 -21.95 4.09 -11.93
C ASN A 65 -21.93 2.65 -12.46
N SER A 66 -21.34 1.74 -11.68
CA SER A 66 -21.20 0.33 -11.99
C SER A 66 -21.10 -0.50 -10.72
N ILE A 67 -21.45 -1.78 -10.82
CA ILE A 67 -21.36 -2.75 -9.73
C ILE A 67 -20.35 -3.81 -10.14
N ALA A 68 -19.28 -3.93 -9.35
CA ALA A 68 -18.35 -5.07 -9.38
C ALA A 68 -17.90 -5.44 -10.80
N ASP A 69 -17.67 -4.44 -11.65
CA ASP A 69 -17.13 -4.67 -12.98
C ASP A 69 -15.62 -4.85 -12.88
N PHE A 70 -15.15 -6.04 -13.23
CA PHE A 70 -13.74 -6.41 -13.19
C PHE A 70 -13.10 -6.40 -14.58
N ARG A 71 -13.76 -5.81 -15.58
CA ARG A 71 -13.15 -5.53 -16.89
C ARG A 71 -12.02 -4.51 -16.69
N GLY A 72 -10.79 -4.93 -16.98
CA GLY A 72 -9.59 -4.14 -16.81
C GLY A 72 -8.34 -5.05 -16.80
N PRO A 73 -7.14 -4.49 -16.64
CA PRO A 73 -5.92 -5.28 -16.66
C PRO A 73 -5.84 -6.17 -15.38
N PRO A 74 -5.09 -7.28 -15.39
CA PRO A 74 -5.02 -8.23 -14.26
C PRO A 74 -4.75 -7.59 -12.89
N GLN A 75 -4.07 -6.45 -12.85
CA GLN A 75 -3.78 -5.64 -11.67
C GLN A 75 -5.04 -5.15 -10.93
N VAL A 76 -6.20 -5.09 -11.60
CA VAL A 76 -7.50 -4.82 -10.95
C VAL A 76 -7.84 -5.93 -9.96
N SER A 77 -7.59 -7.20 -10.33
CA SER A 77 -7.81 -8.33 -9.44
C SER A 77 -6.84 -8.31 -8.25
N GLU A 78 -5.58 -7.90 -8.46
CA GLU A 78 -4.60 -7.73 -7.37
C GLU A 78 -5.12 -6.74 -6.32
N ALA A 79 -5.71 -5.61 -6.75
CA ALA A 79 -6.29 -4.64 -5.83
C ALA A 79 -7.39 -5.24 -4.94
N VAL A 80 -8.28 -6.05 -5.53
CA VAL A 80 -9.36 -6.73 -4.81
C VAL A 80 -8.80 -7.72 -3.80
N TYR A 81 -7.87 -8.58 -4.24
CA TYR A 81 -7.39 -9.67 -3.39
C TYR A 81 -6.33 -9.25 -2.38
N SER A 82 -5.58 -8.16 -2.63
CA SER A 82 -4.50 -7.70 -1.74
C SER A 82 -4.97 -7.48 -0.30
N HIS A 83 -6.20 -7.01 -0.12
CA HIS A 83 -6.76 -6.73 1.20
C HIS A 83 -7.14 -7.94 2.02
N ILE A 84 -7.42 -9.06 1.36
CA ILE A 84 -7.84 -10.29 2.01
C ILE A 84 -6.64 -10.96 2.70
N PHE A 85 -5.43 -10.71 2.19
CA PHE A 85 -4.21 -11.35 2.65
C PHE A 85 -3.33 -10.47 3.54
N ASP A 86 -3.72 -9.21 3.78
CA ASP A 86 -3.01 -8.34 4.71
C ASP A 86 -3.21 -8.84 6.14
N GLN A 87 -2.17 -9.46 6.70
CA GLN A 87 -2.14 -9.84 8.11
C GLN A 87 -1.60 -8.68 8.94
N GLU A 88 -2.30 -8.29 9.99
CA GLU A 88 -1.79 -7.32 10.96
C GLU A 88 -0.89 -8.03 11.99
N LEU A 89 0.21 -7.37 12.38
CA LEU A 89 1.03 -7.74 13.52
C LEU A 89 0.91 -6.67 14.60
N SER A 90 0.59 -7.12 15.79
CA SER A 90 0.57 -6.33 17.02
C SER A 90 1.96 -6.31 17.62
N ILE A 91 2.60 -5.14 17.70
CA ILE A 91 3.98 -4.97 18.15
C ILE A 91 4.06 -3.96 19.29
N LYS A 92 5.00 -4.18 20.21
CA LYS A 92 5.28 -3.24 21.28
C LYS A 92 5.97 -1.99 20.73
N LYS A 93 5.46 -0.82 21.09
CA LYS A 93 6.07 0.46 20.72
C LYS A 93 7.21 0.79 21.67
N ASP A 94 8.40 0.97 21.11
CA ASP A 94 9.58 1.43 21.84
C ASP A 94 10.22 2.65 21.15
N ALA A 95 11.42 3.04 21.61
CA ALA A 95 12.15 4.17 21.05
C ALA A 95 12.60 3.94 19.58
N GLN A 96 12.92 2.70 19.19
CA GLN A 96 13.31 2.36 17.83
C GLN A 96 12.11 2.43 16.88
N ILE A 97 10.96 1.90 17.29
CA ILE A 97 9.70 2.01 16.55
C ILE A 97 9.28 3.48 16.42
N ALA A 98 9.41 4.28 17.48
CA ALA A 98 9.12 5.71 17.42
C ALA A 98 10.03 6.45 16.42
N LYS A 99 11.33 6.11 16.39
CA LYS A 99 12.28 6.63 15.39
C LYS A 99 11.88 6.23 13.98
N LEU A 100 11.53 4.97 13.76
CA LEU A 100 11.08 4.47 12.46
C LEU A 100 9.84 5.20 11.96
N ILE A 101 8.86 5.46 12.83
CA ILE A 101 7.65 6.21 12.46
C ILE A 101 8.03 7.59 11.92
N ASN A 102 8.95 8.30 12.58
CA ASN A 102 9.40 9.61 12.12
C ASN A 102 10.16 9.53 10.79
N LEU A 103 11.04 8.53 10.62
CA LEU A 103 11.73 8.30 9.35
C LEU A 103 10.74 8.01 8.22
N SER A 104 9.72 7.19 8.47
CA SER A 104 8.69 6.83 7.48
C SER A 104 7.90 8.05 6.97
N GLN A 105 7.63 9.01 7.85
CA GLN A 105 6.92 10.25 7.48
C GLN A 105 7.76 11.15 6.58
N SER A 106 9.07 11.19 6.78
CA SER A 106 9.98 11.94 5.91
C SER A 106 10.20 11.19 4.59
N TRP A 107 10.39 9.88 4.65
CA TRP A 107 10.65 9.02 3.50
C TRP A 107 9.48 8.97 2.50
N SER A 108 8.25 8.92 3.02
CA SER A 108 7.03 8.92 2.20
C SER A 108 6.81 10.21 1.41
N LYS A 109 7.44 11.33 1.80
CA LYS A 109 7.37 12.61 1.08
C LYS A 109 8.34 12.68 -0.10
N LEU A 110 9.36 11.83 -0.14
CA LEU A 110 10.29 11.76 -1.25
C LEU A 110 9.60 11.11 -2.45
N ASP A 111 9.89 11.63 -3.66
CA ASP A 111 9.48 10.96 -4.89
C ASP A 111 10.31 9.68 -5.14
N LEU A 112 9.89 8.90 -6.14
CA LEU A 112 10.52 7.62 -6.47
C LEU A 112 12.01 7.75 -6.82
N ASN A 113 12.40 8.80 -7.55
CA ASN A 113 13.78 8.99 -7.98
C ASN A 113 14.64 9.44 -6.80
N SER A 114 14.15 10.39 -6.00
CA SER A 114 14.82 10.81 -4.76
C SER A 114 15.08 9.64 -3.80
N ARG A 115 14.10 8.72 -3.63
CA ARG A 115 14.30 7.50 -2.84
C ARG A 115 15.32 6.56 -3.48
N ARG A 116 15.30 6.41 -4.81
CA ARG A 116 16.25 5.57 -5.55
C ARG A 116 17.68 6.08 -5.36
N ASP A 117 17.89 7.38 -5.43
CA ASP A 117 19.22 7.98 -5.29
C ASP A 117 19.79 7.74 -3.89
N VAL A 118 18.98 7.92 -2.85
CA VAL A 118 19.40 7.61 -1.46
C VAL A 118 19.72 6.12 -1.30
N LEU A 119 18.85 5.23 -1.80
CA LEU A 119 19.09 3.78 -1.70
C LEU A 119 20.35 3.35 -2.47
N ASN A 120 20.57 3.89 -3.67
CA ASN A 120 21.77 3.62 -4.44
C ASN A 120 23.04 4.08 -3.71
N GLY A 121 23.01 5.26 -3.10
CA GLY A 121 24.14 5.78 -2.31
C GLY A 121 24.47 4.90 -1.10
N VAL A 122 23.45 4.41 -0.37
CA VAL A 122 23.67 3.47 0.74
C VAL A 122 24.22 2.15 0.24
N LEU A 123 23.67 1.61 -0.85
CA LEU A 123 24.15 0.35 -1.43
C LEU A 123 25.60 0.45 -1.90
N ASP A 124 26.03 1.58 -2.45
CA ASP A 124 27.44 1.80 -2.82
C ASP A 124 28.36 1.71 -1.60
N ILE A 125 28.00 2.37 -0.50
CA ILE A 125 28.75 2.31 0.76
C ILE A 125 28.81 0.86 1.28
N VAL A 126 27.69 0.13 1.22
CA VAL A 126 27.65 -1.27 1.68
C VAL A 126 28.49 -2.19 0.81
N ILE A 127 28.44 -2.02 -0.52
CA ILE A 127 29.25 -2.79 -1.48
C ILE A 127 30.75 -2.58 -1.22
N GLU A 128 31.16 -1.33 -0.96
CA GLU A 128 32.55 -0.99 -0.69
C GLU A 128 33.05 -1.51 0.67
N LYS A 129 32.23 -1.37 1.72
CA LYS A 129 32.66 -1.66 3.10
C LYS A 129 32.48 -3.11 3.53
N TYR A 130 31.40 -3.77 3.12
CA TYR A 130 30.95 -5.01 3.76
C TYR A 130 30.72 -6.16 2.78
N ASP A 131 30.23 -5.89 1.58
CA ASP A 131 29.83 -6.94 0.63
C ASP A 131 30.16 -6.59 -0.82
N PRO A 132 31.41 -6.82 -1.27
CA PRO A 132 31.79 -6.59 -2.65
C PRO A 132 31.21 -7.63 -3.63
N SER A 133 30.38 -8.57 -3.15
CA SER A 133 29.80 -9.66 -3.95
C SER A 133 28.95 -9.14 -5.11
N SER A 134 28.69 -10.02 -6.08
CA SER A 134 27.79 -9.70 -7.20
C SER A 134 26.37 -9.47 -6.73
N PHE A 135 25.92 -10.08 -5.64
CA PHE A 135 24.52 -10.07 -5.25
C PHE A 135 24.02 -8.66 -4.88
N THR A 136 24.75 -7.93 -4.04
CA THR A 136 24.33 -6.55 -3.68
C THR A 136 24.40 -5.61 -4.89
N LYS A 137 25.32 -5.86 -5.83
CA LYS A 137 25.35 -5.17 -7.13
C LYS A 137 24.13 -5.51 -7.98
N ASP A 138 23.75 -6.78 -8.06
CA ASP A 138 22.57 -7.24 -8.79
C ASP A 138 21.28 -6.63 -8.21
N VAL A 139 21.18 -6.53 -6.89
CA VAL A 139 20.08 -5.81 -6.20
C VAL A 139 20.07 -4.35 -6.63
N LYS A 140 21.21 -3.66 -6.60
CA LYS A 140 21.32 -2.26 -7.02
C LYS A 140 20.88 -2.07 -8.48
N TYR A 141 21.36 -2.91 -9.39
CA TYR A 141 20.96 -2.86 -10.81
C TYR A 141 19.46 -3.11 -10.97
N ALA A 142 18.89 -4.10 -10.27
CA ALA A 142 17.46 -4.37 -10.37
C ALA A 142 16.55 -3.23 -9.84
N LEU A 143 17.08 -2.31 -9.02
CA LEU A 143 16.34 -1.12 -8.58
C LEU A 143 16.21 -0.03 -9.65
N THR A 144 17.09 0.01 -10.66
CA THR A 144 16.98 0.98 -11.75
C THR A 144 15.73 0.72 -12.58
N ASP A 145 15.39 -0.55 -12.76
CA ASP A 145 14.24 -0.98 -13.57
C ASP A 145 12.94 -1.03 -12.75
N CYS A 146 13.01 -0.83 -11.44
CA CYS A 146 11.84 -0.83 -10.59
C CYS A 146 11.03 0.47 -10.78
N THR A 147 9.82 0.31 -11.33
CA THR A 147 8.82 1.37 -11.51
C THR A 147 7.63 1.17 -10.58
N MET A 148 6.91 2.25 -10.31
CA MET A 148 5.62 2.16 -9.63
C MET A 148 4.56 1.68 -10.62
N LYS A 149 3.89 0.57 -10.31
CA LYS A 149 2.90 -0.08 -11.19
C LYS A 149 1.54 0.63 -11.23
N SER A 150 1.52 1.96 -11.19
CA SER A 150 0.28 2.67 -11.50
C SER A 150 -0.06 2.46 -12.97
N PHE A 151 -1.34 2.32 -13.30
CA PHE A 151 -1.79 2.06 -14.66
C PHE A 151 -3.04 2.87 -14.99
N PHE A 152 -3.27 3.00 -16.30
CA PHE A 152 -4.47 3.60 -16.85
C PHE A 152 -4.90 2.73 -18.03
N ASP A 153 -6.16 2.31 -18.03
CA ASP A 153 -6.77 1.48 -19.06
C ASP A 153 -8.10 2.12 -19.48
N VAL A 154 -8.35 2.16 -20.79
CA VAL A 154 -9.53 2.80 -21.38
C VAL A 154 -10.16 1.83 -22.37
N GLY A 155 -11.40 1.48 -22.09
CA GLY A 155 -12.23 0.74 -23.03
C GLY A 155 -13.27 1.61 -23.71
N GLN A 156 -14.11 0.96 -24.50
CA GLN A 156 -15.18 1.62 -25.25
C GLN A 156 -16.21 2.30 -24.32
N ASP A 157 -16.49 1.70 -23.18
CA ASP A 157 -17.51 2.13 -22.22
C ASP A 157 -16.94 2.39 -20.82
N TYR A 158 -15.62 2.31 -20.62
CA TYR A 158 -15.00 2.46 -19.32
C TYR A 158 -13.64 3.17 -19.33
N VAL A 159 -13.29 3.71 -18.17
CA VAL A 159 -11.95 4.17 -17.78
C VAL A 159 -11.60 3.49 -16.46
N CYS A 160 -10.43 2.87 -16.40
CA CYS A 160 -9.89 2.22 -15.21
C CYS A 160 -8.52 2.82 -14.87
N MET A 161 -8.36 3.27 -13.63
CA MET A 161 -7.12 3.82 -13.11
C MET A 161 -6.67 3.03 -11.90
N GLY A 162 -5.44 2.52 -11.95
CA GLY A 162 -4.76 1.91 -10.81
C GLY A 162 -3.68 2.84 -10.27
N ILE A 163 -3.75 3.17 -8.99
CA ILE A 163 -2.75 3.97 -8.28
C ILE A 163 -2.07 3.06 -7.27
N SER A 164 -0.78 2.78 -7.50
CA SER A 164 0.01 2.02 -6.53
C SER A 164 0.38 2.89 -5.34
N GLN A 165 0.15 2.37 -4.13
CA GLN A 165 0.42 3.04 -2.87
C GLN A 165 1.30 2.17 -1.97
N ALA A 166 2.14 2.83 -1.17
CA ALA A 166 2.85 2.19 -0.08
C ALA A 166 1.86 1.67 0.98
N LEU A 167 2.17 0.51 1.55
CA LEU A 167 1.42 -0.11 2.65
C LEU A 167 1.70 0.58 4.00
N GLY A 168 2.83 1.27 4.11
CA GLY A 168 3.25 1.96 5.33
C GLY A 168 4.39 1.23 6.02
N ILE A 169 4.20 0.81 7.27
CA ILE A 169 5.21 0.07 8.04
C ILE A 169 4.95 -1.43 7.90
N LEU A 170 5.96 -2.16 7.42
CA LEU A 170 5.91 -3.59 7.20
C LEU A 170 6.82 -4.34 8.18
N GLY A 171 6.28 -5.37 8.81
CA GLY A 171 7.03 -6.38 9.54
C GLY A 171 7.46 -7.52 8.61
N VAL A 172 8.77 -7.73 8.47
CA VAL A 172 9.36 -8.77 7.62
C VAL A 172 10.06 -9.79 8.52
N TYR A 173 9.61 -11.04 8.46
CA TYR A 173 10.33 -12.16 9.06
C TYR A 173 11.34 -12.66 8.05
N TYR A 174 12.59 -12.80 8.50
CA TYR A 174 13.66 -13.06 7.57
C TYR A 174 14.62 -14.14 8.06
N GLU A 175 15.19 -14.87 7.10
CA GLU A 175 16.16 -15.94 7.30
C GLU A 175 17.33 -15.74 6.29
N GLY A 176 18.32 -14.88 6.58
CA GLY A 176 19.50 -14.67 5.70
C GLY A 176 20.20 -13.29 5.76
N ASN A 177 20.56 -12.73 4.59
CA ASN A 177 21.02 -11.33 4.35
C ASN A 177 19.90 -10.26 4.31
N ALA A 178 19.89 -9.26 5.21
CA ALA A 178 18.83 -8.25 5.26
C ALA A 178 18.61 -7.52 3.93
N ILE A 179 19.68 -7.32 3.15
CA ILE A 179 19.61 -6.65 1.85
C ILE A 179 19.10 -7.67 0.84
N THR A 180 17.81 -7.61 0.55
CA THR A 180 17.17 -8.40 -0.51
C THR A 180 16.54 -7.46 -1.53
N LEU A 181 16.35 -7.96 -2.75
CA LEU A 181 15.67 -7.18 -3.79
C LEU A 181 14.27 -6.73 -3.36
N GLU A 182 13.52 -7.59 -2.69
CA GLU A 182 12.15 -7.30 -2.27
C GLU A 182 12.10 -6.25 -1.14
N ASN A 183 13.02 -6.31 -0.18
CA ASN A 183 13.13 -5.26 0.84
C ASN A 183 13.48 -3.91 0.21
N MET A 184 14.43 -3.89 -0.72
CA MET A 184 14.85 -2.66 -1.38
C MET A 184 13.75 -2.08 -2.28
N LYS A 185 13.01 -2.92 -3.01
CA LYS A 185 11.83 -2.48 -3.78
C LYS A 185 10.76 -1.89 -2.87
N SER A 186 10.51 -2.52 -1.72
CA SER A 186 9.53 -2.04 -0.76
C SER A 186 9.91 -0.65 -0.19
N LEU A 187 11.18 -0.47 0.18
CA LEU A 187 11.70 0.84 0.60
C LEU A 187 11.61 1.87 -0.53
N LEU A 188 11.97 1.50 -1.76
CA LEU A 188 11.87 2.37 -2.95
C LEU A 188 10.43 2.84 -3.20
N ARG A 189 9.44 1.98 -2.92
CA ARG A 189 8.00 2.29 -3.04
C ARG A 189 7.48 3.18 -1.90
N GLY A 190 8.29 3.44 -0.88
CA GLY A 190 7.98 4.35 0.22
C GLY A 190 7.51 3.66 1.49
N ASN A 191 7.63 2.33 1.59
CA ASN A 191 7.39 1.63 2.85
C ASN A 191 8.54 1.84 3.83
N ALA A 192 8.24 1.57 5.09
CA ALA A 192 9.20 1.41 6.16
C ALA A 192 9.24 -0.06 6.58
N LEU A 193 10.42 -0.56 6.93
CA LEU A 193 10.63 -1.99 7.20
C LEU A 193 11.13 -2.22 8.63
N ILE A 194 10.50 -3.18 9.29
CA ILE A 194 10.93 -3.77 10.55
C ILE A 194 11.37 -5.20 10.26
N LEU A 195 12.64 -5.50 10.48
CA LEU A 195 13.17 -6.86 10.36
C LEU A 195 13.07 -7.60 11.69
N TYR A 196 12.47 -8.78 11.62
CA TYR A 196 12.50 -9.78 12.67
C TYR A 196 13.39 -10.94 12.23
N ASP A 197 14.30 -11.35 13.11
CA ASP A 197 15.23 -12.44 12.85
C ASP A 197 15.09 -13.52 13.92
N ARG A 198 14.89 -14.76 13.46
CA ARG A 198 14.84 -15.93 14.34
C ARG A 198 16.22 -16.48 14.68
N ARG A 199 17.28 -16.05 13.98
CA ARG A 199 18.66 -16.55 14.03
C ARG A 199 19.65 -15.39 13.96
N ALA A 200 19.65 -14.57 15.03
CA ALA A 200 20.50 -13.40 15.23
C ALA A 200 21.90 -13.55 14.62
N ASN A 201 22.10 -12.98 13.43
CA ASN A 201 23.42 -12.75 12.85
C ASN A 201 23.48 -11.32 12.28
N ASN A 202 24.11 -10.45 13.06
CA ASN A 202 24.82 -9.21 12.70
C ASN A 202 24.68 -8.69 11.25
N VAL A 203 23.51 -8.21 10.85
CA VAL A 203 23.43 -7.25 9.75
C VAL A 203 23.31 -5.86 10.35
N SER A 204 24.42 -5.13 10.36
CA SER A 204 24.40 -3.72 10.74
C SER A 204 23.69 -2.92 9.64
N LEU A 205 22.53 -2.35 9.99
CA LEU A 205 21.78 -1.42 9.14
C LEU A 205 22.21 0.03 9.37
N GLU A 206 23.36 0.25 9.99
CA GLU A 206 23.84 1.59 10.39
C GLU A 206 23.94 2.56 9.20
N GLU A 207 24.41 2.09 8.04
CA GLU A 207 24.51 2.95 6.84
C GLU A 207 23.12 3.37 6.33
N PHE A 208 22.11 2.50 6.44
CA PHE A 208 20.72 2.82 6.10
C PHE A 208 20.14 3.85 7.07
N GLU A 209 20.39 3.66 8.35
CA GLU A 209 19.94 4.57 9.41
C GLU A 209 20.58 5.96 9.27
N ASN A 210 21.88 6.02 8.98
CA ASN A 210 22.63 7.26 8.76
C ASN A 210 22.13 8.04 7.53
N ALA A 211 21.69 7.34 6.49
CA ALA A 211 21.08 7.94 5.31
C ALA A 211 19.58 8.28 5.50
N GLY A 212 19.01 8.01 6.68
CA GLY A 212 17.60 8.29 6.97
C GLY A 212 16.62 7.33 6.29
N VAL A 213 17.07 6.15 5.86
CA VAL A 213 16.20 5.12 5.31
C VAL A 213 15.41 4.47 6.45
N PRO A 214 14.08 4.34 6.35
CA PRO A 214 13.25 3.79 7.43
C PRO A 214 13.36 2.26 7.46
N TYR A 215 14.51 1.76 7.91
CA TYR A 215 14.84 0.34 7.93
C TYR A 215 15.53 -0.04 9.24
N ILE A 216 14.84 -0.81 10.08
CA ILE A 216 15.36 -1.18 11.41
C ILE A 216 15.31 -2.68 11.65
N TYR A 217 16.16 -3.14 12.56
CA TYR A 217 16.20 -4.49 13.08
C TYR A 217 15.72 -4.51 14.54
N VAL A 218 14.73 -5.34 14.85
CA VAL A 218 14.15 -5.45 16.21
C VAL A 218 14.44 -6.81 16.86
N GLY A 219 15.11 -7.73 16.15
CA GLY A 219 15.47 -9.05 16.66
C GLY A 219 14.25 -9.93 16.89
N LYS A 220 13.58 -9.82 18.04
CA LYS A 220 12.38 -10.59 18.37
C LYS A 220 11.12 -9.74 18.33
N HIS A 221 10.06 -10.35 17.84
CA HIS A 221 8.71 -9.80 17.92
C HIS A 221 8.23 -9.84 19.37
N GLU A 222 7.94 -8.67 19.95
CA GLU A 222 7.22 -8.52 21.22
C GLU A 222 5.80 -8.03 20.92
N GLU A 223 4.80 -8.74 21.43
CA GLU A 223 3.39 -8.39 21.27
C GLU A 223 3.06 -7.07 22.01
N GLY A 224 2.24 -6.22 21.38
CA GLY A 224 1.82 -4.94 21.95
C GLY A 224 0.79 -4.23 21.07
N ASP A 225 0.44 -2.98 21.40
CA ASP A 225 -0.75 -2.34 20.81
C ASP A 225 -0.51 -1.64 19.46
N PHE A 226 0.73 -1.53 19.00
CA PHE A 226 1.03 -0.87 17.73
C PHE A 226 0.88 -1.84 16.57
N LYS A 227 0.02 -1.51 15.61
CA LYS A 227 -0.28 -2.39 14.47
C LYS A 227 0.59 -2.07 13.27
N VAL A 228 1.26 -3.09 12.73
CA VAL A 228 1.98 -3.03 11.45
C VAL A 228 1.46 -4.10 10.50
N ILE A 229 1.72 -3.97 9.21
CA ILE A 229 1.33 -4.99 8.23
C ILE A 229 2.43 -6.03 8.18
N ARG A 230 2.09 -7.30 8.34
CA ARG A 230 3.01 -8.39 8.00
C ARG A 230 3.22 -8.38 6.50
N SER A 231 4.46 -8.26 6.05
CA SER A 231 4.76 -8.34 4.62
C SER A 231 4.22 -9.65 4.07
N SER A 232 3.27 -9.54 3.14
CA SER A 232 2.82 -10.65 2.29
C SER A 232 3.58 -10.59 0.96
N LEU A 233 3.16 -11.38 -0.04
CA LEU A 233 3.78 -11.41 -1.37
C LEU A 233 3.76 -10.05 -2.12
N SER A 234 3.01 -9.06 -1.62
CA SER A 234 2.93 -7.71 -2.19
C SER A 234 3.43 -6.66 -1.20
N ASP A 235 4.36 -5.82 -1.66
CA ASP A 235 4.88 -4.64 -0.99
C ASP A 235 4.13 -3.35 -1.37
N THR A 236 3.09 -3.46 -2.19
CA THR A 236 2.21 -2.34 -2.57
C THR A 236 0.75 -2.70 -2.48
N ARG A 237 -0.07 -1.67 -2.33
CA ARG A 237 -1.51 -1.77 -2.53
C ARG A 237 -1.91 -0.94 -3.72
N THR A 238 -2.57 -1.58 -4.68
CA THR A 238 -3.14 -0.87 -5.81
C THR A 238 -4.53 -0.39 -5.41
N ARG A 239 -4.74 0.92 -5.46
CA ARG A 239 -6.07 1.51 -5.40
C ARG A 239 -6.63 1.59 -6.81
N VAL A 240 -7.81 1.03 -7.04
CA VAL A 240 -8.46 1.01 -8.35
C VAL A 240 -9.70 1.89 -8.34
N VAL A 241 -9.80 2.72 -9.37
CA VAL A 241 -11.01 3.47 -9.70
C VAL A 241 -11.46 3.00 -11.08
N TRP A 242 -12.65 2.43 -11.14
CA TRP A 242 -13.33 2.03 -12.35
C TRP A 242 -14.50 2.96 -12.58
N SER A 243 -14.65 3.49 -13.79
CA SER A 243 -15.73 4.42 -14.13
C SER A 243 -16.23 4.16 -15.54
N ASN A 244 -17.55 4.09 -15.71
CA ASN A 244 -18.21 4.25 -17.02
C ASN A 244 -18.73 5.68 -17.20
N MET A 245 -18.47 6.57 -16.25
CA MET A 245 -18.83 7.96 -16.31
C MET A 245 -17.81 8.69 -17.20
N GLY A 246 -18.28 9.26 -18.32
CA GLY A 246 -17.46 10.07 -19.22
C GLY A 246 -17.13 9.43 -20.58
N THR A 247 -17.46 8.17 -20.83
CA THR A 247 -17.35 7.57 -22.18
C THR A 247 -18.32 8.16 -23.21
N ILE A 248 -19.27 8.98 -22.77
CA ILE A 248 -20.15 9.77 -23.63
C ILE A 248 -19.42 10.99 -24.26
N PHE A 249 -18.26 11.40 -23.73
CA PHE A 249 -17.49 12.56 -24.23
C PHE A 249 -16.29 12.20 -25.11
N ALA A 250 -16.04 10.91 -25.37
CA ALA A 250 -14.87 10.42 -26.11
C ALA A 250 -15.18 9.86 -27.51
N ASN A 251 -16.33 10.22 -28.11
CA ASN A 251 -16.64 9.99 -29.52
C ASN A 251 -16.64 11.30 -30.31
#